data_AF-A0A1X7RDH6-F1
#
_entry.id   AF-A0A1X7RDH6-F1
#
_cell.length_a   1.000
_cell.length_b   1.000
_cell.length_c   1.000
_cell.angle_alpha   90.00
_cell.angle_beta   90.00
_cell.angle_gamma   90.00
#
_symmetry.space_group_name_H-M   'P 1'
#
loop_
_entity.id
_entity.type
_entity.pdbx_description
1 polymer ?
#
loop_
_entity_poly.entity_id
_entity_poly.type
_entity_poly.pdbx_seq_one_letter_code
_entity_poly.pdbx_strand_id
1 'polypeptide(L)'
;MPSATLSSTMPDASPFQLREEDLETLSQSDGFTILRQHLAQHYTYDLCEIHSPCHVGNIEKWLIVRDVLHALLVPIVELFDKACGVAAIATGANRLEDLEYAFTGPSRGAFVWLQCFFSSEKERDWALTRGCPACVADHCLDSEFSVRLLHAACLLSDVHYPFTMEGPTLPSFIFFLESLEQAINEDEIFGDDFYERMMPKAIMTRDGIEDLIHQCIELDIVLSQPSSPDSSSPTSSATASPVIGPCGGQPGMKIKRSKMAKRQMKLQREEEAWIAEMLRACNEELQYENDVGERIDSQQSIEAAMKNTPGIAVNEIVPE
;
A
#
# COMPACT_ATOMS: atom_id res chain seq x y z
N MET A 1 -9.42 -45.97 -0.85
CA MET A 1 -10.08 -44.68 -1.12
C MET A 1 -9.59 -44.23 -2.48
N PRO A 2 -10.47 -44.01 -3.46
CA PRO A 2 -10.02 -43.69 -4.82
C PRO A 2 -9.51 -42.25 -4.84
N SER A 3 -8.28 -42.09 -5.33
CA SER A 3 -7.69 -40.79 -5.63
C SER A 3 -8.56 -40.08 -6.66
N ALA A 4 -9.01 -38.88 -6.33
CA ALA A 4 -9.57 -37.97 -7.30
C ALA A 4 -8.45 -37.57 -8.27
N THR A 5 -8.44 -38.19 -9.44
CA THR A 5 -7.74 -37.67 -10.62
C THR A 5 -8.44 -36.38 -11.02
N LEU A 6 -7.85 -35.24 -10.66
CA LEU A 6 -8.17 -33.96 -11.27
C LEU A 6 -7.82 -34.08 -12.76
N SER A 7 -8.85 -34.13 -13.60
CA SER A 7 -8.69 -34.04 -15.05
C SER A 7 -8.16 -32.65 -15.38
N SER A 8 -6.84 -32.51 -15.46
CA SER A 8 -6.18 -31.35 -16.03
C SER A 8 -6.38 -31.38 -17.55
N THR A 9 -7.55 -30.96 -18.00
CA THR A 9 -7.68 -30.35 -19.33
C THR A 9 -6.97 -29.02 -19.25
N MET A 10 -5.65 -29.01 -19.52
CA MET A 10 -4.91 -27.77 -19.73
C MET A 10 -5.63 -27.02 -20.86
N PRO A 11 -6.16 -25.81 -20.62
CA PRO A 11 -6.71 -25.03 -21.72
C PRO A 11 -5.58 -24.73 -22.71
N ASP A 12 -5.80 -25.03 -23.98
CA ASP A 12 -4.87 -24.72 -25.09
C ASP A 12 -4.71 -23.18 -25.30
N ALA A 13 -5.28 -22.36 -24.42
CA ALA A 13 -5.36 -20.92 -24.52
C ALA A 13 -5.09 -20.25 -23.16
N SER A 14 -4.51 -19.06 -23.21
CA SER A 14 -4.36 -18.16 -22.06
C SER A 14 -5.71 -17.93 -21.36
N PRO A 15 -5.75 -17.87 -20.01
CA PRO A 15 -6.97 -17.53 -19.27
C PRO A 15 -7.47 -16.12 -19.64
N PHE A 16 -6.56 -15.24 -20.05
CA PHE A 16 -6.90 -13.90 -20.53
C PHE A 16 -7.13 -13.92 -22.05
N GLN A 17 -8.35 -13.59 -22.45
CA GLN A 17 -8.76 -13.40 -23.83
C GLN A 17 -8.81 -11.89 -24.15
N LEU A 18 -8.03 -11.46 -25.14
CA LEU A 18 -8.02 -10.07 -25.62
C LEU A 18 -8.89 -9.97 -26.89
N ARG A 19 -9.71 -8.92 -26.97
CA ARG A 19 -10.56 -8.68 -28.15
C ARG A 19 -9.71 -8.09 -29.28
N GLU A 20 -10.18 -8.23 -30.52
CA GLU A 20 -9.44 -7.71 -31.69
C GLU A 20 -9.21 -6.20 -31.60
N GLU A 21 -10.16 -5.44 -31.06
CA GLU A 21 -10.03 -3.99 -30.82
C GLU A 21 -8.96 -3.63 -29.80
N ASP A 22 -8.77 -4.46 -28.77
CA ASP A 22 -7.74 -4.27 -27.75
C ASP A 22 -6.36 -4.52 -28.38
N LEU A 23 -6.24 -5.58 -29.20
CA LEU A 23 -5.02 -5.90 -29.95
C LEU A 23 -4.66 -4.79 -30.94
N GLU A 24 -5.66 -4.21 -31.62
CA GLU A 24 -5.46 -3.08 -32.53
C GLU A 24 -4.94 -1.85 -31.76
N THR A 25 -5.56 -1.53 -30.62
CA THR A 25 -5.14 -0.43 -29.73
C THR A 25 -3.68 -0.59 -29.28
N LEU A 26 -3.31 -1.81 -28.87
CA LEU A 26 -1.93 -2.13 -28.49
C LEU A 26 -0.96 -1.99 -29.67
N SER A 27 -1.36 -2.41 -30.87
CA SER A 27 -0.53 -2.33 -32.08
C SER A 27 -0.29 -0.89 -32.57
N GLN A 28 -1.21 0.03 -32.25
CA GLN A 28 -1.12 1.44 -32.61
C GLN A 28 -0.32 2.26 -31.57
N SER A 29 -0.01 1.69 -30.40
CA SER A 29 0.81 2.35 -29.38
C SER A 29 2.31 2.19 -29.67
N ASP A 30 2.98 3.31 -29.93
CA ASP A 30 4.45 3.36 -30.05
C ASP A 30 5.13 2.89 -28.76
N GLY A 31 4.61 3.31 -27.59
CA GLY A 31 5.17 2.94 -26.29
C GLY A 31 5.08 1.44 -26.04
N PHE A 32 3.93 0.82 -26.34
CA PHE A 32 3.77 -0.62 -26.19
C PHE A 32 4.63 -1.38 -27.21
N THR A 33 4.73 -0.90 -28.45
CA THR A 33 5.60 -1.52 -29.46
C THR A 33 7.08 -1.51 -29.05
N ILE A 34 7.56 -0.38 -28.50
CA ILE A 34 8.92 -0.26 -27.95
C ILE A 34 9.12 -1.23 -26.78
N LEU A 35 8.14 -1.32 -25.88
CA LEU A 35 8.18 -2.28 -24.77
C LEU A 35 8.32 -3.71 -25.29
N ARG A 36 7.46 -4.15 -26.21
CA ARG A 36 7.52 -5.50 -26.78
C ARG A 36 8.88 -5.80 -27.42
N GLN A 37 9.42 -4.83 -28.17
CA GLN A 37 10.75 -4.97 -28.79
C GLN A 37 11.86 -5.08 -27.74
N HIS A 38 11.81 -4.24 -26.70
CA HIS A 38 12.77 -4.30 -25.59
C HIS A 38 12.70 -5.66 -24.90
N LEU A 39 11.50 -6.11 -24.56
CA LEU A 39 11.34 -7.42 -23.93
C LEU A 39 11.93 -8.52 -24.82
N ALA A 40 11.68 -8.48 -26.13
CA ALA A 40 12.13 -9.53 -27.07
C ALA A 40 13.66 -9.56 -27.26
N GLN A 41 14.34 -8.44 -27.00
CA GLN A 41 15.80 -8.36 -27.06
C GLN A 41 16.46 -8.80 -25.75
N HIS A 42 15.80 -8.60 -24.62
CA HIS A 42 16.39 -8.77 -23.29
C HIS A 42 15.95 -10.02 -22.54
N TYR A 43 14.87 -10.67 -22.95
CA TYR A 43 14.33 -11.86 -22.31
C TYR A 43 14.22 -13.02 -23.29
N THR A 44 14.59 -14.22 -22.85
CA THR A 44 14.37 -15.46 -23.59
C THR A 44 12.99 -16.02 -23.28
N TYR A 45 12.21 -16.28 -24.31
CA TYR A 45 10.84 -16.76 -24.20
C TYR A 45 10.76 -18.26 -24.37
N ASP A 46 11.10 -18.97 -23.31
CA ASP A 46 10.96 -20.42 -23.28
C ASP A 46 9.78 -20.77 -22.37
N LEU A 47 8.84 -21.55 -22.92
CA LEU A 47 7.81 -22.20 -22.12
C LEU A 47 8.50 -23.27 -21.26
N CYS A 48 8.09 -23.38 -20.00
CA CYS A 48 8.57 -24.46 -19.14
C CYS A 48 8.04 -25.81 -19.62
N GLU A 49 8.57 -26.92 -19.09
CA GLU A 49 8.14 -28.27 -19.51
C GLU A 49 6.62 -28.50 -19.37
N ILE A 50 6.03 -27.92 -18.31
CA ILE A 50 4.59 -27.98 -18.02
C ILE A 50 3.78 -27.26 -19.09
N HIS A 51 4.24 -26.10 -19.54
CA HIS A 51 3.56 -25.27 -20.55
C HIS A 51 4.07 -25.50 -21.97
N SER A 52 5.00 -26.42 -22.19
CA SER A 52 5.48 -26.80 -23.53
C SER A 52 4.35 -27.14 -24.54
N PRO A 53 3.20 -27.74 -24.14
CA PRO A 53 2.07 -27.96 -25.06
C PRO A 53 1.43 -26.66 -25.56
N CYS A 54 1.48 -25.57 -24.78
CA CYS A 54 0.95 -24.26 -25.15
C CYS A 54 1.64 -23.66 -26.39
N HIS A 55 2.85 -24.13 -26.73
CA HIS A 55 3.57 -23.75 -27.96
C HIS A 55 2.79 -24.13 -29.23
N VAL A 56 1.96 -25.19 -29.18
CA VAL A 56 1.20 -25.70 -30.33
C VAL A 56 0.00 -24.79 -30.67
N GLY A 57 -0.44 -23.95 -29.72
CA GLY A 57 -1.70 -23.19 -29.77
C GLY A 57 -1.61 -21.71 -30.17
N ASN A 58 -0.42 -21.17 -30.45
CA ASN A 58 -0.08 -19.75 -30.73
C ASN A 58 0.59 -19.03 -29.54
N ILE A 59 1.92 -19.14 -29.45
CA ILE A 59 2.77 -18.49 -28.44
C ILE A 59 2.58 -16.97 -28.35
N GLU A 60 2.21 -16.30 -29.46
CA GLU A 60 2.00 -14.85 -29.46
C GLU A 60 0.89 -14.42 -28.51
N LYS A 61 -0.14 -15.25 -28.30
CA LYS A 61 -1.22 -14.95 -27.35
C LYS A 61 -0.70 -14.87 -25.90
N TRP A 62 0.23 -15.76 -25.55
CA TRP A 62 0.85 -15.74 -24.23
C TRP A 62 1.84 -14.59 -24.09
N LEU A 63 2.59 -14.29 -25.15
CA LEU A 63 3.53 -13.19 -25.15
C LEU A 63 2.82 -11.85 -25.00
N ILE A 64 1.73 -11.59 -25.74
CA ILE A 64 1.04 -10.31 -25.64
C ILE A 64 0.41 -10.10 -24.25
N VAL A 65 -0.15 -11.15 -23.66
CA VAL A 65 -0.67 -11.10 -22.28
C VAL A 65 0.47 -10.80 -21.31
N ARG A 66 1.61 -11.50 -21.41
CA ARG A 66 2.79 -11.21 -20.59
C ARG A 66 3.26 -9.78 -20.77
N ASP A 67 3.30 -9.26 -22.00
CA ASP A 67 3.72 -7.88 -22.30
C ASP A 67 2.78 -6.85 -21.67
N VAL A 68 1.46 -7.10 -21.69
CA VAL A 68 0.46 -6.29 -20.95
C VAL A 68 0.71 -6.36 -19.44
N LEU A 69 0.90 -7.55 -18.89
CA LEU A 69 1.21 -7.73 -17.46
C LEU A 69 2.51 -7.02 -17.07
N HIS A 70 3.53 -7.02 -17.93
CA HIS A 70 4.77 -6.31 -17.70
C HIS A 70 4.54 -4.80 -17.65
N ALA A 71 3.77 -4.27 -18.61
CA ALA A 71 3.41 -2.86 -18.67
C ALA A 71 2.64 -2.40 -17.42
N LEU A 72 1.84 -3.29 -16.83
CA LEU A 72 1.02 -3.03 -15.65
C LEU A 72 1.79 -3.16 -14.32
N LEU A 73 2.55 -4.24 -14.16
CA LEU A 73 3.10 -4.65 -12.85
C LEU A 73 4.48 -4.05 -12.57
N VAL A 74 5.35 -3.94 -13.58
CA VAL A 74 6.70 -3.41 -13.39
C VAL A 74 6.71 -1.98 -12.85
N PRO A 75 5.84 -1.05 -13.32
CA PRO A 75 5.76 0.29 -12.73
C PRO A 75 5.46 0.28 -11.22
N ILE A 76 4.72 -0.71 -10.71
CA ILE A 76 4.43 -0.84 -9.28
C ILE A 76 5.66 -1.32 -8.51
N VAL A 77 6.44 -2.24 -9.08
CA VAL A 77 7.72 -2.67 -8.49
C VAL A 77 8.70 -1.50 -8.41
N GLU A 78 8.85 -0.75 -9.51
CA GLU A 78 9.72 0.43 -9.59
C GLU A 78 9.26 1.54 -8.63
N LEU A 79 7.95 1.75 -8.50
CA LEU A 79 7.38 2.65 -7.49
C LEU A 79 7.75 2.20 -6.08
N PHE A 80 7.60 0.91 -5.76
CA PHE A 80 7.91 0.39 -4.44
C PHE A 80 9.41 0.54 -4.10
N ASP A 81 10.29 0.24 -5.05
CA ASP A 81 11.74 0.43 -4.90
C ASP A 81 12.07 1.93 -4.70
N LYS A 82 11.44 2.83 -5.46
CA LYS A 82 11.58 4.29 -5.27
C LYS A 82 11.06 4.74 -3.91
N ALA A 83 9.90 4.25 -3.48
CA ALA A 83 9.32 4.57 -2.19
C ALA A 83 10.24 4.15 -1.05
N CYS A 84 10.84 2.96 -1.13
CA CYS A 84 11.85 2.50 -0.19
C CYS A 84 13.07 3.44 -0.14
N GLY A 85 13.59 3.84 -1.30
CA GLY A 85 14.73 4.76 -1.38
C GLY A 85 14.45 6.13 -0.75
N VAL A 86 13.33 6.74 -1.12
CA VAL A 86 12.91 8.04 -0.59
C VAL A 86 12.62 7.97 0.91
N ALA A 87 11.94 6.91 1.36
CA ALA A 87 11.64 6.70 2.77
C ALA A 87 12.89 6.49 3.62
N ALA A 88 13.87 5.73 3.11
CA ALA A 88 15.13 5.50 3.81
C ALA A 88 15.91 6.81 4.03
N ILE A 89 15.93 7.69 3.03
CA ILE A 89 16.57 9.01 3.15
C ILE A 89 15.79 9.91 4.11
N ALA A 90 14.46 9.94 4.00
CA ALA A 90 13.60 10.82 4.80
C ALA A 90 13.60 10.46 6.29
N THR A 91 13.63 9.17 6.62
CA THR A 91 13.59 8.66 8.01
C THR A 91 14.97 8.42 8.61
N GLY A 92 15.99 8.20 7.77
CA GLY A 92 17.29 7.68 8.21
C GLY A 92 17.24 6.23 8.68
N ALA A 93 16.13 5.52 8.44
CA ALA A 93 15.98 4.12 8.81
C ALA A 93 16.60 3.19 7.76
N ASN A 94 17.06 2.02 8.22
CA ASN A 94 17.65 0.97 7.39
C ASN A 94 16.84 -0.33 7.39
N ARG A 95 15.83 -0.43 8.26
CA ARG A 95 14.91 -1.56 8.35
C ARG A 95 13.68 -1.25 7.53
N LEU A 96 13.23 -2.22 6.74
CA LEU A 96 12.12 -2.06 5.80
C LEU A 96 10.82 -1.70 6.54
N GLU A 97 10.58 -2.34 7.67
CA GLU A 97 9.45 -2.09 8.57
C GLU A 97 9.43 -0.69 9.18
N ASP A 98 10.57 -0.01 9.28
CA ASP A 98 10.65 1.36 9.83
C ASP A 98 10.45 2.43 8.71
N LEU A 99 10.44 2.04 7.43
CA LEU A 99 10.28 2.96 6.31
C LEU A 99 8.85 3.51 6.19
N GLU A 100 7.85 2.81 6.73
CA GLU A 100 6.45 3.24 6.70
C GLU A 100 6.22 4.61 7.37
N TYR A 101 7.12 5.00 8.29
CA TYR A 101 7.04 6.28 9.01
C TYR A 101 7.31 7.49 8.12
N ALA A 102 7.84 7.29 6.90
CA ALA A 102 7.95 8.34 5.89
C ALA A 102 6.58 8.78 5.34
N PHE A 103 5.59 7.89 5.40
CA PHE A 103 4.30 8.06 4.76
C PHE A 103 3.17 8.25 5.77
N THR A 104 2.04 8.79 5.33
CA THR A 104 0.84 9.00 6.16
C THR A 104 -0.44 8.64 5.43
N GLY A 105 -1.51 8.37 6.17
CA GLY A 105 -2.83 8.09 5.59
C GLY A 105 -2.85 6.83 4.71
N PRO A 106 -3.65 6.81 3.62
CA PRO A 106 -3.74 5.68 2.70
C PRO A 106 -2.40 5.27 2.07
N SER A 107 -1.52 6.24 1.80
CA SER A 107 -0.15 5.99 1.29
C SER A 107 0.66 5.07 2.20
N ARG A 108 0.59 5.26 3.54
CA ARG A 108 1.27 4.34 4.48
C ARG A 108 0.70 2.94 4.36
N GLY A 109 -0.63 2.81 4.32
CA GLY A 109 -1.29 1.52 4.15
C GLY A 109 -0.89 0.81 2.87
N ALA A 110 -0.81 1.53 1.76
CA ALA A 110 -0.35 0.99 0.47
C ALA A 110 1.11 0.57 0.51
N PHE A 111 2.00 1.39 1.11
CA PHE A 111 3.40 1.04 1.28
C PHE A 111 3.58 -0.27 2.06
N VAL A 112 2.89 -0.40 3.20
CA VAL A 112 2.93 -1.62 4.02
C VAL A 112 2.36 -2.82 3.27
N TRP A 113 1.26 -2.63 2.53
CA TRP A 113 0.66 -3.69 1.74
C TRP A 113 1.61 -4.17 0.63
N LEU A 114 2.24 -3.25 -0.10
CA LEU A 114 3.25 -3.58 -1.13
C LEU A 114 4.48 -4.23 -0.52
N GLN A 115 4.93 -3.76 0.65
CA GLN A 115 6.01 -4.40 1.41
C GLN A 115 5.68 -5.85 1.75
N CYS A 116 4.46 -6.12 2.23
CA CYS A 116 3.99 -7.47 2.51
C CYS A 116 3.93 -8.31 1.23
N PHE A 117 3.37 -7.75 0.15
CA PHE A 117 3.24 -8.44 -1.14
C PHE A 117 4.61 -8.83 -1.72
N PHE A 118 5.54 -7.88 -1.80
CA PHE A 118 6.89 -8.08 -2.35
C PHE A 118 7.90 -8.66 -1.35
N SER A 119 7.47 -9.06 -0.14
CA SER A 119 8.33 -9.75 0.81
C SER A 119 8.76 -11.15 0.32
N SER A 120 7.98 -11.75 -0.57
CA SER A 120 8.27 -13.02 -1.22
C SER A 120 8.99 -12.78 -2.56
N GLU A 121 10.14 -13.44 -2.75
CA GLU A 121 10.87 -13.40 -4.03
C GLU A 121 10.01 -13.90 -5.19
N LYS A 122 9.12 -14.89 -4.96
CA LYS A 122 8.19 -15.40 -5.97
C LYS A 122 7.28 -14.29 -6.52
N GLU A 123 6.67 -13.51 -5.64
CA GLU A 123 5.74 -12.44 -6.03
C GLU A 123 6.46 -11.29 -6.73
N ARG A 124 7.68 -10.97 -6.27
CA ARG A 124 8.51 -9.94 -6.91
C ARG A 124 8.97 -10.35 -8.31
N ASP A 125 9.42 -11.60 -8.49
CA ASP A 125 9.82 -12.11 -9.80
C ASP A 125 8.64 -12.22 -10.78
N TRP A 126 7.46 -12.61 -10.28
CA TRP A 126 6.22 -12.59 -11.05
C TRP A 126 5.84 -11.19 -11.52
N ALA A 127 5.90 -10.18 -10.64
CA ALA A 127 5.59 -8.79 -11.01
C ALA A 127 6.61 -8.20 -12.01
N LEU A 128 7.83 -8.73 -12.04
CA LEU A 128 8.82 -8.47 -13.08
C LEU A 128 8.63 -9.32 -14.35
N THR A 129 7.61 -10.18 -14.38
CA THR A 129 7.24 -11.09 -15.47
C THR A 129 8.38 -12.02 -15.92
N ARG A 130 9.20 -12.47 -14.97
CA ARG A 130 10.34 -13.32 -15.25
C ARG A 130 9.91 -14.78 -15.48
N GLY A 131 10.52 -15.42 -16.47
CA GLY A 131 10.32 -16.84 -16.76
C GLY A 131 9.27 -17.11 -17.84
N CYS A 132 8.58 -18.25 -17.71
CA CYS A 132 7.60 -18.72 -18.68
C CYS A 132 6.39 -17.76 -18.79
N PRO A 133 6.04 -17.25 -19.98
CA PRO A 133 4.89 -16.36 -20.16
C PRO A 133 3.56 -16.95 -19.67
N ALA A 134 3.38 -18.27 -19.81
CA ALA A 134 2.18 -18.95 -19.33
C ALA A 134 2.14 -19.03 -17.79
N CYS A 135 3.26 -19.31 -17.12
CA CYS A 135 3.34 -19.21 -15.67
C CYS A 135 3.01 -17.81 -15.17
N VAL A 136 3.47 -16.76 -15.88
CA VAL A 136 3.18 -15.37 -15.50
C VAL A 136 1.68 -15.07 -15.60
N ALA A 137 1.03 -15.52 -16.68
CA ALA A 137 -0.41 -15.37 -16.85
C ALA A 137 -1.20 -16.18 -15.81
N ASP A 138 -0.85 -17.45 -15.59
CA ASP A 138 -1.56 -18.31 -14.63
C ASP A 138 -1.46 -17.76 -13.19
N HIS A 139 -0.28 -17.26 -12.78
CA HIS A 139 -0.06 -16.74 -11.43
C HIS A 139 -0.93 -15.51 -11.11
N CYS A 140 -1.46 -14.80 -12.11
CA CYS A 140 -2.45 -13.74 -11.88
C CYS A 140 -3.68 -14.24 -11.09
N LEU A 141 -4.02 -15.53 -11.23
CA LEU A 141 -5.16 -16.20 -10.62
C LEU A 141 -4.74 -17.11 -9.43
N ASP A 142 -3.49 -17.05 -8.97
CA ASP A 142 -3.03 -17.88 -7.83
C ASP A 142 -3.64 -17.43 -6.49
N SER A 143 -4.00 -16.15 -6.34
CA SER A 143 -4.47 -15.59 -5.06
C SER A 143 -5.31 -14.32 -5.20
N GLU A 144 -6.09 -14.01 -4.15
CA GLU A 144 -6.78 -12.70 -4.05
C GLU A 144 -5.80 -11.53 -4.17
N PHE A 145 -4.58 -11.66 -3.63
CA PHE A 145 -3.60 -10.58 -3.64
C PHE A 145 -3.10 -10.27 -5.06
N SER A 146 -2.84 -11.31 -5.87
CA SER A 146 -2.41 -11.17 -7.26
C SER A 146 -3.49 -10.51 -8.11
N VAL A 147 -4.73 -10.99 -7.97
CA VAL A 147 -5.90 -10.42 -8.64
C VAL A 147 -6.12 -8.96 -8.25
N ARG A 148 -6.08 -8.67 -6.94
CA ARG A 148 -6.26 -7.33 -6.40
C ARG A 148 -5.17 -6.36 -6.91
N LEU A 149 -3.91 -6.81 -6.98
CA LEU A 149 -2.82 -6.01 -7.53
C LEU A 149 -3.03 -5.71 -9.00
N LEU A 150 -3.37 -6.74 -9.79
CA LEU A 150 -3.56 -6.61 -11.23
C LEU A 150 -4.75 -5.69 -11.55
N HIS A 151 -5.86 -5.83 -10.84
CA HIS A 151 -7.02 -4.94 -10.98
C HIS A 151 -6.65 -3.49 -10.67
N ALA A 152 -5.95 -3.25 -9.55
CA ALA A 152 -5.47 -1.93 -9.19
C ALA A 152 -4.48 -1.36 -10.23
N ALA A 153 -3.60 -2.19 -10.79
CA ALA A 153 -2.67 -1.79 -11.85
C ALA A 153 -3.39 -1.35 -13.12
N CYS A 154 -4.43 -2.08 -13.54
CA CYS A 154 -5.28 -1.68 -14.67
C CYS A 154 -5.91 -0.30 -14.41
N LEU A 155 -6.44 -0.06 -13.21
CA LEU A 155 -7.00 1.24 -12.85
C LEU A 155 -5.95 2.36 -12.83
N LEU A 156 -4.72 2.09 -12.38
CA LEU A 156 -3.61 3.04 -12.39
C LEU A 156 -3.15 3.40 -13.80
N SER A 157 -3.31 2.50 -14.78
CA SER A 157 -2.87 2.74 -16.16
C SER A 157 -3.63 3.87 -16.88
N ASP A 158 -4.80 4.25 -16.37
CA ASP A 158 -5.58 5.37 -16.91
C ASP A 158 -5.15 6.74 -16.34
N VAL A 159 -4.33 6.74 -15.28
CA VAL A 159 -3.90 7.96 -14.60
C VAL A 159 -2.70 8.57 -15.32
N HIS A 160 -2.91 9.78 -15.86
CA HIS A 160 -1.86 10.52 -16.57
C HIS A 160 -1.20 11.53 -15.65
N TYR A 161 0.09 11.33 -15.35
CA TYR A 161 0.85 12.26 -14.53
C TYR A 161 1.55 13.33 -15.38
N PRO A 162 1.48 14.62 -15.03
CA PRO A 162 2.01 15.71 -15.86
C PRO A 162 3.55 15.70 -16.05
N PHE A 163 4.29 14.87 -15.30
CA PHE A 163 5.74 14.72 -15.42
C PHE A 163 6.17 13.60 -16.40
N THR A 164 5.24 12.83 -16.97
CA THR A 164 5.55 11.73 -17.92
C THR A 164 5.40 12.15 -19.39
N MET A 165 5.41 13.45 -19.68
CA MET A 165 4.99 14.01 -20.97
C MET A 165 6.06 13.99 -22.08
N GLU A 166 7.29 13.53 -21.80
CA GLU A 166 8.34 13.44 -22.81
C GLU A 166 8.55 11.99 -23.26
N GLY A 167 8.09 11.67 -24.47
CA GLY A 167 8.31 10.39 -25.13
C GLY A 167 7.03 9.60 -25.43
N PRO A 168 7.19 8.42 -26.04
CA PRO A 168 6.07 7.52 -26.33
C PRO A 168 5.47 6.98 -25.03
N THR A 169 4.15 7.10 -24.87
CA THR A 169 3.42 6.63 -23.69
C THR A 169 2.79 5.26 -23.93
N LEU A 170 2.61 4.51 -22.86
CA LEU A 170 1.78 3.30 -22.87
C LEU A 170 0.29 3.69 -23.00
N PRO A 171 -0.55 2.83 -23.58
CA PRO A 171 -1.99 3.06 -23.59
C PRO A 171 -2.59 2.78 -22.21
N SER A 172 -3.83 3.21 -22.01
CA SER A 172 -4.65 2.75 -20.88
C SER A 172 -4.95 1.26 -21.06
N PHE A 173 -4.79 0.48 -20.00
CA PHE A 173 -5.05 -0.96 -19.96
C PHE A 173 -6.35 -1.30 -19.22
N ILE A 174 -7.26 -0.34 -19.05
CA ILE A 174 -8.59 -0.56 -18.47
C ILE A 174 -9.36 -1.67 -19.22
N PHE A 175 -9.14 -1.82 -20.53
CA PHE A 175 -9.74 -2.89 -21.33
C PHE A 175 -9.44 -4.29 -20.77
N PHE A 176 -8.31 -4.46 -20.06
CA PHE A 176 -7.90 -5.75 -19.50
C PHE A 176 -8.77 -6.18 -18.31
N LEU A 177 -9.51 -5.25 -17.69
CA LEU A 177 -10.42 -5.57 -16.57
C LEU A 177 -11.53 -6.55 -16.98
N GLU A 178 -12.07 -6.42 -18.19
CA GLU A 178 -13.10 -7.34 -18.71
C GLU A 178 -12.54 -8.77 -18.83
N SER A 179 -11.32 -8.89 -19.36
CA SER A 179 -10.61 -10.17 -19.47
C SER A 179 -10.31 -10.79 -18.11
N LEU A 180 -9.91 -9.97 -17.12
CA LEU A 180 -9.65 -10.41 -15.76
C LEU A 180 -10.93 -10.90 -15.07
N GLU A 181 -12.03 -10.15 -15.18
CA GLU A 181 -13.33 -10.54 -14.62
C GLU A 181 -13.83 -11.86 -15.22
N GLN A 182 -13.72 -12.01 -16.54
CA GLN A 182 -14.07 -13.27 -17.21
C GLN A 182 -13.21 -14.43 -16.69
N ALA A 183 -11.90 -14.26 -16.62
CA ALA A 183 -10.98 -15.31 -16.16
C ALA A 183 -11.27 -15.73 -14.70
N ILE A 184 -11.62 -14.78 -13.84
CA ILE A 184 -12.04 -15.06 -12.45
C ILE A 184 -13.34 -15.85 -12.41
N ASN A 185 -14.32 -15.48 -13.23
CA ASN A 185 -15.64 -16.14 -13.27
C ASN A 185 -15.56 -17.57 -13.85
N GLU A 186 -14.59 -17.84 -14.72
CA GLU A 186 -14.31 -19.16 -15.28
C GLU A 186 -13.53 -20.06 -14.31
N ASP A 187 -12.88 -19.48 -13.30
CA ASP A 187 -12.08 -20.21 -12.31
C ASP A 187 -12.93 -20.65 -11.11
N GLU A 188 -13.09 -21.97 -10.96
CA GLU A 188 -13.87 -22.61 -9.89
C GLU A 188 -13.37 -22.28 -8.47
N ILE A 189 -12.13 -21.81 -8.32
CA ILE A 189 -11.51 -21.53 -7.02
C ILE A 189 -12.10 -20.28 -6.37
N PHE A 190 -12.43 -19.24 -7.15
CA PHE A 190 -12.80 -17.94 -6.62
C PHE A 190 -14.28 -17.87 -6.20
N GLY A 191 -15.17 -18.59 -6.88
CA GLY A 191 -16.60 -18.62 -6.60
C GLY A 191 -17.33 -17.32 -6.98
N ASP A 192 -18.66 -17.42 -7.08
CA ASP A 192 -19.50 -16.42 -7.78
C ASP A 192 -19.47 -15.00 -7.20
N ASP A 193 -19.19 -14.83 -5.90
CA ASP A 193 -19.22 -13.52 -5.21
C ASP A 193 -17.82 -12.93 -4.97
N PHE A 194 -16.76 -13.56 -5.49
CA PHE A 194 -15.40 -13.09 -5.23
C PHE A 194 -15.10 -11.74 -5.88
N TYR A 195 -15.45 -11.56 -7.15
CA TYR A 195 -15.14 -10.32 -7.87
C TYR A 195 -15.78 -9.10 -7.22
N GLU A 196 -17.06 -9.21 -6.82
CA GLU A 196 -17.78 -8.14 -6.11
C GLU A 196 -17.13 -7.75 -4.77
N ARG A 197 -16.58 -8.73 -4.04
CA ARG A 197 -15.88 -8.48 -2.76
C ARG A 197 -14.45 -7.97 -2.96
N MET A 198 -13.79 -8.37 -4.03
CA MET A 198 -12.41 -8.00 -4.34
C MET A 198 -12.33 -6.58 -4.93
N MET A 199 -13.29 -6.17 -5.76
CA MET A 199 -13.25 -4.88 -6.46
C MET A 199 -13.12 -3.66 -5.51
N PRO A 200 -13.89 -3.52 -4.40
CA PRO A 200 -13.71 -2.41 -3.48
C PRO A 200 -12.29 -2.37 -2.87
N LYS A 201 -11.72 -3.56 -2.59
CA LYS A 201 -10.36 -3.70 -2.08
C LYS A 201 -9.33 -3.26 -3.12
N ALA A 202 -9.52 -3.60 -4.40
CA ALA A 202 -8.66 -3.16 -5.49
C ALA A 202 -8.70 -1.62 -5.66
N ILE A 203 -9.88 -1.00 -5.63
CA ILE A 203 -10.04 0.46 -5.69
C ILE A 203 -9.29 1.14 -4.54
N MET A 204 -9.47 0.67 -3.30
CA MET A 204 -8.72 1.22 -2.16
C MET A 204 -7.19 1.06 -2.30
N THR A 205 -6.75 -0.01 -2.98
CA THR A 205 -5.32 -0.25 -3.24
C THR A 205 -4.80 0.73 -4.27
N ARG A 206 -5.55 0.93 -5.36
CA ARG A 206 -5.25 1.96 -6.36
C ARG A 206 -5.14 3.33 -5.70
N ASP A 207 -6.15 3.73 -4.92
CA ASP A 207 -6.18 5.05 -4.26
C ASP A 207 -4.96 5.24 -3.35
N GLY A 208 -4.63 4.22 -2.54
CA GLY A 208 -3.45 4.26 -1.67
C GLY A 208 -2.12 4.29 -2.44
N ILE A 209 -2.02 3.61 -3.58
CA ILE A 209 -0.82 3.64 -4.44
C ILE A 209 -0.69 5.02 -5.11
N GLU A 210 -1.79 5.63 -5.54
CA GLU A 210 -1.81 7.00 -6.09
C GLU A 210 -1.34 8.03 -5.04
N ASP A 211 -1.84 7.94 -3.81
CA ASP A 211 -1.37 8.75 -2.68
C ASP A 211 0.12 8.50 -2.37
N LEU A 212 0.59 7.26 -2.52
CA LEU A 212 2.00 6.91 -2.33
C LEU A 212 2.89 7.54 -3.39
N ILE A 213 2.46 7.54 -4.66
CA ILE A 213 3.16 8.23 -5.77
C ILE A 213 3.31 9.71 -5.43
N HIS A 214 2.23 10.37 -5.01
CA HIS A 214 2.25 11.78 -4.63
C HIS A 214 3.21 12.06 -3.47
N GLN A 215 3.12 11.30 -2.38
CA GLN A 215 4.03 11.50 -1.23
C GLN A 215 5.48 11.21 -1.58
N CYS A 216 5.77 10.23 -2.45
CA CYS A 216 7.13 10.00 -2.93
C CYS A 216 7.69 11.21 -3.69
N ILE A 217 6.88 11.84 -4.54
CA ILE A 217 7.28 13.05 -5.29
C ILE A 217 7.50 14.22 -4.33
N GLU A 218 6.60 14.44 -3.36
CA GLU A 218 6.72 15.50 -2.37
C GLU A 218 8.00 15.36 -1.53
N LEU A 219 8.27 14.16 -1.04
CA LEU A 219 9.48 13.86 -0.28
C LEU A 219 10.74 14.05 -1.13
N ASP A 220 10.74 13.58 -2.38
CA ASP A 220 11.87 13.74 -3.30
C ASP A 220 12.18 15.21 -3.60
N ILE A 221 11.15 16.05 -3.78
CA ILE A 221 11.28 17.50 -3.92
C ILE A 221 11.91 18.12 -2.67
N VAL A 222 11.44 17.75 -1.47
CA VAL A 222 11.96 18.27 -0.20
C VAL A 222 13.43 17.87 0.00
N LEU A 223 13.79 16.64 -0.37
CA LEU A 223 15.16 16.12 -0.26
C LEU A 223 16.12 16.74 -1.30
N SER A 224 15.61 17.10 -2.48
CA SER A 224 16.39 17.70 -3.56
C SER A 224 16.67 19.20 -3.38
N GLN A 225 16.04 19.86 -2.41
CA GLN A 225 16.28 21.28 -2.15
C GLN A 225 17.70 21.50 -1.60
N PRO A 226 18.56 22.31 -2.27
CA PRO A 226 19.87 22.63 -1.74
C PRO A 226 19.72 23.33 -0.39
N SER A 227 20.47 22.85 0.60
CA SER A 227 20.60 23.53 1.89
C SER A 227 21.23 24.90 1.65
N SER A 228 20.39 25.93 1.45
CA SER A 228 20.86 27.30 1.29
C SER A 228 21.78 27.65 2.46
N PRO A 229 23.02 28.12 2.24
CA PRO A 229 23.84 28.59 3.33
C PRO A 229 23.12 29.79 3.97
N ASP A 230 22.91 29.75 5.29
CA ASP A 230 22.32 30.86 6.06
C ASP A 230 23.13 32.13 5.78
N SER A 231 22.60 33.02 4.93
CA SER A 231 23.13 34.36 4.66
C SER A 231 22.81 35.29 5.84
N SER A 232 23.41 35.04 6.99
CA SER A 232 23.37 35.97 8.11
C SER A 232 24.61 35.87 9.00
N SER A 233 25.74 36.37 8.49
CA SER A 233 26.81 36.91 9.35
C SER A 233 27.49 38.10 8.66
N PRO A 234 27.68 39.24 9.35
CA PRO A 234 28.31 40.41 8.77
C PRO A 234 29.84 40.30 8.81
N THR A 235 30.48 40.68 7.69
CA THR A 235 31.83 41.25 7.54
C THR A 235 33.00 40.61 8.32
N SER A 236 33.92 39.97 7.59
CA SER A 236 35.27 40.53 7.35
C SER A 236 36.13 39.56 6.55
N SER A 237 36.64 40.05 5.43
CA SER A 237 37.70 39.48 4.62
C SER A 237 39.03 39.47 5.38
N ALA A 238 39.67 38.31 5.53
CA ALA A 238 41.12 38.11 5.38
C ALA A 238 41.54 36.65 5.71
N THR A 239 41.95 35.95 4.65
CA THR A 239 43.10 35.04 4.50
C THR A 239 43.48 33.98 5.57
N ALA A 240 43.68 32.77 5.01
CA ALA A 240 44.63 31.71 5.36
C ALA A 240 44.16 30.53 6.26
N SER A 241 44.09 29.37 5.62
CA SER A 241 44.21 28.01 6.19
C SER A 241 45.66 27.74 6.64
N PRO A 242 46.01 26.57 7.22
CA PRO A 242 45.21 25.50 7.86
C PRO A 242 45.79 25.10 9.25
N VAL A 243 45.18 24.15 9.98
CA VAL A 243 45.84 23.09 10.81
C VAL A 243 44.79 22.34 11.64
N ILE A 244 44.89 21.01 11.58
CA ILE A 244 44.17 20.03 12.40
C ILE A 244 44.81 19.98 13.80
N GLY A 245 43.99 20.05 14.86
CA GLY A 245 44.42 19.83 16.24
C GLY A 245 43.22 19.64 17.20
N PRO A 246 43.23 18.64 18.11
CA PRO A 246 42.08 18.23 18.91
C PRO A 246 42.01 18.91 20.29
N CYS A 247 40.87 18.69 20.97
CA CYS A 247 40.60 18.87 22.41
C CYS A 247 40.03 20.22 22.89
N GLY A 248 38.96 20.09 23.71
CA GLY A 248 38.75 20.94 24.89
C GLY A 248 37.84 22.14 24.67
N GLY A 249 36.56 21.99 25.04
CA GLY A 249 35.57 23.05 24.99
C GLY A 249 35.95 24.28 25.83
N GLN A 250 35.70 25.46 25.28
CA GLN A 250 35.65 26.71 26.06
C GLN A 250 34.26 26.90 26.68
N PRO A 251 34.17 27.24 27.98
CA PRO A 251 32.90 27.49 28.64
C PRO A 251 32.37 28.87 28.23
N GLY A 252 31.14 28.90 27.69
CA GLY A 252 30.42 30.16 27.46
C GLY A 252 29.88 30.39 26.05
N MET A 253 30.13 29.50 25.10
CA MET A 253 29.57 29.63 23.76
C MET A 253 28.06 29.32 23.82
N LYS A 254 27.22 30.36 23.75
CA LYS A 254 25.76 30.21 23.66
C LYS A 254 25.42 29.55 22.33
N ILE A 255 25.33 28.22 22.31
CA ILE A 255 24.90 27.45 21.15
C ILE A 255 23.46 27.88 20.84
N LYS A 256 23.29 28.69 19.79
CA LYS A 256 21.96 29.03 19.27
C LYS A 256 21.39 27.77 18.62
N ARG A 257 20.29 27.26 19.18
CA ARG A 257 19.56 26.12 18.61
C ARG A 257 19.20 26.42 17.15
N SER A 258 19.47 25.47 16.26
CA SER A 258 19.14 25.57 14.83
C SER A 258 17.63 25.73 14.62
N LYS A 259 17.23 26.26 13.46
CA LYS A 259 15.80 26.36 13.09
C LYS A 259 15.11 24.98 13.14
N MET A 260 15.82 23.93 12.74
CA MET A 260 15.34 22.55 12.78
C MET A 260 15.19 22.03 14.22
N ALA A 261 16.16 22.31 15.11
CA ALA A 261 16.04 21.97 16.54
C ALA A 261 14.89 22.74 17.22
N LYS A 262 14.63 23.98 16.81
CA LYS A 262 13.45 24.74 17.27
C LYS A 262 12.14 24.14 16.76
N ARG A 263 12.12 23.63 15.52
CA ARG A 263 10.95 22.95 14.93
C ARG A 263 10.68 21.61 15.61
N GLN A 264 11.72 20.81 15.85
CA GLN A 264 11.62 19.54 16.59
C GLN A 264 11.12 19.76 18.03
N MET A 265 11.65 20.75 18.75
CA MET A 265 11.14 21.09 20.09
C MET A 265 9.73 21.68 20.09
N LYS A 266 9.30 22.30 18.98
CA LYS A 266 7.91 22.75 18.84
C LYS A 266 6.99 21.54 18.65
N LEU A 267 7.35 20.61 17.76
CA LEU A 267 6.62 19.36 17.52
C LEU A 267 6.53 18.50 18.78
N GLN A 268 7.63 18.31 19.52
CA GLN A 268 7.62 17.57 20.79
C GLN A 268 6.67 18.21 21.82
N ARG A 269 6.63 19.54 21.91
CA ARG A 269 5.70 20.23 22.82
C ARG A 269 4.24 20.06 22.39
N GLU A 270 3.98 20.07 21.09
CA GLU A 270 2.64 19.85 20.53
C GLU A 270 2.18 18.40 20.77
N GLU A 271 3.08 17.42 20.63
CA GLU A 271 2.85 16.02 20.97
C GLU A 271 2.57 15.81 22.46
N GLU A 272 3.40 16.37 23.34
CA GLU A 272 3.20 16.32 24.81
C GLU A 272 1.85 16.95 25.21
N ALA A 273 1.49 18.07 24.59
CA ALA A 273 0.21 18.73 24.84
C ALA A 273 -0.97 17.87 24.36
N TRP A 274 -0.86 17.24 23.19
CA TRP A 274 -1.89 16.35 22.66
C TRP A 274 -2.06 15.09 23.52
N ILE A 275 -0.96 14.47 23.96
CA ILE A 275 -0.99 13.32 24.87
C ILE A 275 -1.64 13.72 26.21
N ALA A 276 -1.30 14.88 26.76
CA ALA A 276 -1.90 15.37 28.00
C ALA A 276 -3.41 15.66 27.86
N GLU A 277 -3.86 16.13 26.68
CA GLU A 277 -5.27 16.31 26.38
C GLU A 277 -6.00 14.97 26.27
N MET A 278 -5.44 14.01 25.53
CA MET A 278 -5.99 12.66 25.41
C MET A 278 -6.12 11.95 26.76
N LEU A 279 -5.08 12.03 27.60
CA LEU A 279 -5.11 11.46 28.95
C LEU A 279 -6.17 12.14 29.84
N ARG A 280 -6.38 13.44 29.68
CA ARG A 280 -7.44 14.17 30.40
C ARG A 280 -8.82 13.72 29.94
N ALA A 281 -9.05 13.63 28.63
CA ALA A 281 -10.31 13.16 28.07
C ALA A 281 -10.65 11.73 28.53
N CYS A 282 -9.69 10.81 28.49
CA CYS A 282 -9.89 9.46 29.03
C CYS A 282 -10.17 9.45 30.54
N ASN A 283 -9.50 10.31 31.31
CA ASN A 283 -9.75 10.41 32.75
C ASN A 283 -11.14 11.02 33.06
N GLU A 284 -11.60 11.99 32.28
CA GLU A 284 -12.95 12.57 32.40
C GLU A 284 -14.04 11.55 32.04
N GLU A 285 -13.81 10.72 31.00
CA GLU A 285 -14.70 9.64 30.60
C GLU A 285 -14.80 8.56 31.69
N LEU A 286 -13.66 8.15 32.28
CA LEU A 286 -13.64 7.23 33.41
C LEU A 286 -14.29 7.82 34.68
N GLN A 287 -14.15 9.12 34.93
CA GLN A 287 -14.82 9.79 36.04
C GLN A 287 -16.34 9.85 35.83
N TYR A 288 -16.80 10.05 34.59
CA TYR A 288 -18.23 10.00 34.25
C TYR A 288 -18.82 8.60 34.46
N GLU A 289 -18.11 7.54 34.03
CA GLU A 289 -18.57 6.15 34.25
C GLU A 289 -18.61 5.78 35.74
N ASN A 290 -17.65 6.25 36.54
CA ASN A 290 -17.66 6.03 37.98
C ASN A 290 -18.79 6.82 38.68
N ASP A 291 -19.06 8.07 38.29
CA ASP A 291 -20.15 8.89 38.88
C ASP A 291 -21.55 8.35 38.49
N VAL A 292 -21.67 7.75 37.30
CA VAL A 292 -22.88 7.01 36.88
C VAL A 292 -23.03 5.71 37.66
N GLY A 293 -21.94 4.97 37.87
CA GLY A 293 -21.91 3.75 38.70
C GLY A 293 -22.33 4.00 40.15
N GLU A 294 -21.79 5.02 40.81
CA GLU A 294 -22.12 5.37 42.20
C GLU A 294 -23.58 5.84 42.37
N ARG A 295 -24.16 6.51 41.35
CA ARG A 295 -25.58 6.89 41.35
C ARG A 295 -26.50 5.68 41.20
N ILE A 296 -26.14 4.70 40.38
CA ILE A 296 -26.92 3.48 40.19
C ILE A 296 -26.92 2.62 41.47
N ASP A 297 -25.77 2.45 42.11
CA ASP A 297 -25.66 1.72 43.38
C ASP A 297 -26.41 2.41 44.53
N SER A 298 -26.37 3.75 44.59
CA SER A 298 -27.15 4.52 45.56
C SER A 298 -28.66 4.39 45.35
N GLN A 299 -29.13 4.35 44.09
CA GLN A 299 -30.55 4.16 43.78
C GLN A 299 -31.04 2.73 44.08
N GLN A 300 -30.23 1.71 43.77
CA GLN A 300 -30.55 0.32 44.11
C GLN A 300 -30.57 0.07 45.62
N SER A 301 -29.66 0.72 46.38
CA SER A 301 -29.65 0.63 47.84
C SER A 301 -30.89 1.27 48.49
N ILE A 302 -31.45 2.35 47.91
CA ILE A 302 -32.68 2.97 48.40
C ILE A 302 -33.90 2.08 48.08
N GLU A 303 -33.99 1.52 46.87
CA GLU A 303 -35.08 0.61 46.50
C GLU A 303 -35.07 -0.69 47.32
N ALA A 304 -33.88 -1.22 47.63
CA ALA A 304 -33.74 -2.40 48.50
C ALA A 304 -34.20 -2.13 49.94
N ALA A 305 -33.95 -0.92 50.47
CA ALA A 305 -34.42 -0.52 51.80
C ALA A 305 -35.97 -0.35 51.84
N MET A 306 -36.60 0.06 50.74
CA MET A 306 -38.06 0.22 50.66
C MET A 306 -38.81 -1.12 50.52
N LYS A 307 -38.15 -2.20 50.07
CA LYS A 307 -38.77 -3.54 49.94
C LYS A 307 -38.78 -4.37 51.23
N ASN A 308 -38.10 -3.94 52.29
CA ASN A 308 -38.07 -4.66 53.58
C ASN A 308 -39.01 -4.06 54.64
N THR A 309 -40.25 -3.76 54.26
CA THR A 309 -41.31 -3.49 55.25
C THR A 309 -42.02 -4.81 55.56
N PRO A 310 -41.96 -5.36 56.79
CA PRO A 310 -42.65 -6.61 57.10
C PRO A 310 -44.17 -6.42 57.13
N GLY A 311 -44.87 -7.22 56.33
CA GLY A 311 -46.33 -7.26 56.27
C GLY A 311 -46.93 -7.69 57.60
N ILE A 312 -47.70 -6.79 58.22
CA ILE A 312 -48.54 -7.09 59.38
C ILE A 312 -49.78 -7.82 58.87
N ALA A 313 -49.90 -9.10 59.23
CA ALA A 313 -51.12 -9.89 59.03
C ALA A 313 -52.21 -9.43 60.01
N VAL A 314 -53.32 -8.94 59.49
CA VAL A 314 -54.52 -8.63 60.27
C VAL A 314 -55.54 -9.74 60.01
N ASN A 315 -55.85 -10.53 61.04
CA ASN A 315 -56.94 -11.49 61.05
C ASN A 315 -58.28 -10.74 61.16
N GLU A 316 -59.16 -10.89 60.17
CA GLU A 316 -60.55 -10.46 60.26
C GLU A 316 -61.35 -11.39 61.18
N ILE A 317 -62.03 -10.79 62.15
CA ILE A 317 -63.05 -11.42 62.99
C ILE A 317 -64.41 -11.15 62.33
N VAL A 318 -65.16 -12.23 62.09
CA VAL A 318 -66.55 -12.20 61.60
C VAL A 318 -67.48 -11.73 62.75
N PRO A 319 -68.42 -10.80 62.51
CA PRO A 319 -69.50 -10.52 63.45
C PRO A 319 -70.76 -11.37 63.18
N GLU A 320 -71.45 -11.75 64.26
CA GLU A 320 -72.85 -12.20 64.27
C GLU A 320 -73.84 -11.09 63.88
#